data_AF-A0A0M3KD83-F1
#
_entry.id   AF-A0A0M3KD83-F1
#
_cell.length_a   1.000
_cell.length_b   1.000
_cell.length_c   1.000
_cell.angle_alpha   90.00
_cell.angle_beta   90.00
_cell.angle_gamma   90.00
#
_symmetry.space_group_name_H-M   'P 1'
#
loop_
_entity.id
_entity.type
_entity.pdbx_description
1 polymer ?
#
loop_
_entity_poly.entity_id
_entity_poly.type
_entity_poly.pdbx_seq_one_letter_code
_entity_poly.pdbx_strand_id
1 'polypeptide(L)'
;MWNANTENSEDCLYSNIWAPANAKYVILLGHLFIQNSVHTFTYQETLKLALECLLNGFTCSNLPVMIWVYGGGFFYGSPSLILYDGKALALTGNVVVVNINYRVGPFGFLYLGNEGAPGNMGLLDQQMAIKWVRDNIANFGGDPSKITLFGESAGAASIVAQMIAPDSQGLFKNVILQSGTLTNKWAMNSPARALEKSHDLVKRSKCEKDVVSETVECLRALTSEQVIDAEMWNIVTFMEFPFVPVSKDPNFFKEKDGFVALQTGDYDKTINILAGFNRDEGNFWAIYNFVDDFYKPEKPELTWKRFQQHSLHKGRLDVVVLQLNQVIGDYFFTCDLLWLTDQMKNGPGQVYVYYFTQPSR
;
A
#
# COMPACT_ATOMS: atom_id res chain seq x y z
N MET A 1 -11.22 10.90 1.61
CA MET A 1 -10.37 10.31 0.53
C MET A 1 -10.63 11.11 -0.74
N TRP A 2 -9.58 11.59 -1.42
CA TRP A 2 -9.74 12.29 -2.71
C TRP A 2 -10.05 11.27 -3.82
N ASN A 3 -10.99 11.61 -4.72
CA ASN A 3 -11.43 10.78 -5.87
C ASN A 3 -11.99 9.38 -5.52
N ALA A 4 -12.64 9.20 -4.37
CA ALA A 4 -13.43 7.99 -4.13
C ALA A 4 -14.66 7.96 -5.06
N ASN A 5 -14.98 6.78 -5.59
CA ASN A 5 -16.22 6.54 -6.35
C ASN A 5 -17.36 5.99 -5.46
N THR A 6 -17.19 6.09 -4.15
CA THR A 6 -18.10 5.68 -3.07
C THR A 6 -18.07 6.74 -1.96
N GLU A 7 -18.99 6.64 -1.00
CA GLU A 7 -19.05 7.57 0.13
C GLU A 7 -17.77 7.50 0.99
N ASN A 8 -17.28 8.68 1.40
CA ASN A 8 -16.16 8.77 2.34
C ASN A 8 -16.67 8.56 3.76
N SER A 9 -16.13 7.56 4.46
CA SER A 9 -16.45 7.26 5.86
C SER A 9 -15.21 6.75 6.61
N GLU A 10 -15.16 6.93 7.93
CA GLU A 10 -14.17 6.27 8.80
C GLU A 10 -14.48 4.77 8.95
N ASP A 11 -15.75 4.38 8.81
CA ASP A 11 -16.13 2.99 8.63
C ASP A 11 -15.78 2.55 7.20
N CYS A 12 -14.52 2.17 7.02
CA CYS A 12 -13.96 1.88 5.70
C CYS A 12 -13.17 0.57 5.63
N LEU A 13 -12.95 -0.14 6.74
CA LEU A 13 -12.10 -1.33 6.80
C LEU A 13 -12.80 -2.58 6.22
N TYR A 14 -12.94 -2.60 4.90
CA TYR A 14 -13.57 -3.65 4.12
C TYR A 14 -12.59 -4.28 3.14
N SER A 15 -12.90 -5.50 2.70
CA SER A 15 -12.17 -6.22 1.65
C SER A 15 -13.12 -6.72 0.58
N ASN A 16 -12.66 -6.75 -0.67
CA ASN A 16 -13.39 -7.28 -1.82
C ASN A 16 -12.69 -8.54 -2.32
N ILE A 17 -13.46 -9.59 -2.65
CA ILE A 17 -12.91 -10.88 -3.11
C ILE A 17 -13.55 -11.26 -4.44
N TRP A 18 -12.71 -11.56 -5.42
CA TRP A 18 -13.10 -12.14 -6.69
C TRP A 18 -12.53 -13.54 -6.79
N ALA A 19 -13.41 -14.53 -6.84
CA ALA A 19 -13.06 -15.93 -7.05
C ALA A 19 -13.68 -16.41 -8.37
N PRO A 20 -12.92 -17.09 -9.24
CA PRO A 20 -13.44 -17.61 -10.50
C PRO A 20 -14.48 -18.72 -10.24
N ALA A 21 -15.42 -18.92 -11.17
CA ALA A 21 -16.57 -19.81 -10.96
C ALA A 21 -16.19 -21.29 -10.72
N ASN A 22 -15.06 -21.74 -11.26
CA ASN A 22 -14.50 -23.06 -10.97
C ASN A 22 -14.03 -23.21 -9.51
N ALA A 23 -13.77 -22.11 -8.79
CA ALA A 23 -13.54 -22.12 -7.35
C ALA A 23 -14.81 -22.46 -6.54
N LYS A 24 -16.01 -22.20 -7.10
CA LYS A 24 -17.31 -22.39 -6.41
C LYS A 24 -17.75 -23.84 -6.28
N TYR A 25 -17.21 -24.78 -7.05
CA TYR A 25 -17.59 -26.20 -6.91
C TYR A 25 -17.17 -26.80 -5.56
N VAL A 26 -16.38 -26.08 -4.77
CA VAL A 26 -16.02 -26.42 -3.39
C VAL A 26 -16.98 -25.82 -2.35
N ILE A 27 -17.70 -24.73 -2.67
CA ILE A 27 -18.48 -23.96 -1.68
C ILE A 27 -19.86 -24.57 -1.41
N LEU A 28 -20.41 -25.36 -2.34
CA LEU A 28 -21.60 -26.18 -2.09
C LEU A 28 -21.37 -27.25 -1.01
N LEU A 29 -20.12 -27.46 -0.59
CA LEU A 29 -19.73 -28.36 0.50
C LEU A 29 -19.43 -27.63 1.83
N GLY A 30 -19.46 -26.28 1.84
CA GLY A 30 -19.09 -25.47 3.01
C GLY A 30 -20.12 -24.44 3.49
N HIS A 31 -21.15 -24.12 2.70
CA HIS A 31 -22.24 -23.23 3.11
C HIS A 31 -23.60 -23.93 3.08
N LEU A 32 -23.85 -24.72 4.13
CA LEU A 32 -25.17 -24.84 4.73
C LEU A 32 -25.14 -24.29 6.17
N PHE A 33 -24.59 -23.08 6.33
CA PHE A 33 -24.72 -22.21 7.50
C PHE A 33 -24.80 -20.82 6.89
N ILE A 34 -25.98 -20.20 6.71
CA ILE A 34 -26.77 -19.49 7.72
C ILE A 34 -28.23 -19.48 7.24
N GLN A 35 -29.10 -20.20 7.95
CA GLN A 35 -30.50 -19.79 8.18
C GLN A 35 -31.07 -20.64 9.33
N ASN A 36 -31.14 -20.05 10.53
CA ASN A 36 -32.06 -20.36 11.64
C ASN A 36 -32.49 -21.82 11.93
N SER A 37 -31.62 -22.82 11.84
CA SER A 37 -31.86 -24.11 12.49
C SER A 37 -30.58 -24.87 12.79
N VAL A 38 -30.51 -25.42 14.00
CA VAL A 38 -29.38 -26.19 14.54
C VAL A 38 -29.32 -27.54 13.84
N HIS A 39 -28.30 -27.78 13.03
CA HIS A 39 -27.82 -29.12 12.71
C HIS A 39 -26.28 -29.15 12.68
N THR A 40 -25.70 -29.84 13.65
CA THR A 40 -24.28 -30.22 13.69
C THR A 40 -24.09 -31.54 12.93
N PHE A 41 -23.20 -31.56 11.94
CA PHE A 41 -22.82 -32.77 11.23
C PHE A 41 -21.76 -33.57 12.01
N THR A 42 -21.73 -34.88 11.77
CA THR A 42 -20.82 -35.86 12.40
C THR A 42 -19.56 -36.11 11.56
N TYR A 43 -18.48 -36.61 12.18
CA TYR A 43 -17.19 -36.93 11.53
C TYR A 43 -17.31 -37.83 10.28
N GLN A 44 -18.33 -38.70 10.23
CA GLN A 44 -18.58 -39.59 9.08
C GLN A 44 -19.10 -38.85 7.85
N GLU A 45 -19.79 -37.72 8.02
CA GLU A 45 -20.36 -36.93 6.91
C GLU A 45 -19.26 -36.10 6.23
N THR A 46 -18.30 -35.58 7.00
CA THR A 46 -17.09 -34.92 6.47
C THR A 46 -16.23 -35.87 5.64
N LEU A 47 -16.10 -37.14 6.06
CA LEU A 47 -15.32 -38.16 5.36
C LEU A 47 -15.97 -38.59 4.03
N LYS A 48 -17.30 -38.65 3.99
CA LYS A 48 -18.07 -39.00 2.80
C LYS A 48 -17.95 -37.93 1.71
N LEU A 49 -17.99 -36.64 2.11
CA LEU A 49 -17.78 -35.51 1.21
C LEU A 49 -16.35 -35.43 0.66
N ALA A 50 -15.34 -35.68 1.50
CA ALA A 50 -13.94 -35.74 1.05
C ALA A 50 -13.72 -36.87 0.03
N LEU A 51 -14.39 -38.03 0.23
CA LEU A 51 -14.41 -39.12 -0.75
C LEU A 51 -15.12 -38.73 -2.05
N GLU A 52 -16.21 -37.97 -2.01
CA GLU A 52 -16.93 -37.53 -3.22
C GLU A 52 -16.12 -36.54 -4.07
N CYS A 53 -15.30 -35.66 -3.46
CA CYS A 53 -14.30 -34.85 -4.18
C CYS A 53 -13.22 -35.72 -4.84
N LEU A 54 -12.71 -36.73 -4.13
CA LEU A 54 -11.68 -37.65 -4.62
C LEU A 54 -12.18 -38.60 -5.71
N LEU A 55 -13.44 -39.02 -5.66
CA LEU A 55 -14.03 -40.01 -6.57
C LEU A 55 -14.55 -39.40 -7.89
N ASN A 56 -14.93 -38.12 -7.91
CA ASN A 56 -15.51 -37.46 -9.09
C ASN A 56 -14.53 -36.59 -9.89
N GLY A 57 -13.24 -36.58 -9.54
CA GLY A 57 -12.20 -35.85 -10.28
C GLY A 57 -12.27 -34.32 -10.15
N PHE A 58 -13.06 -33.78 -9.21
CA PHE A 58 -13.09 -32.35 -8.90
C PHE A 58 -12.02 -32.02 -7.86
N THR A 59 -11.04 -31.20 -8.24
CA THR A 59 -10.05 -30.68 -7.30
C THR A 59 -10.73 -29.73 -6.30
N CYS A 60 -10.54 -29.96 -4.99
CA CYS A 60 -10.74 -28.91 -3.99
C CYS A 60 -9.83 -27.74 -4.38
N SER A 61 -10.39 -26.64 -4.91
CA SER A 61 -9.58 -25.62 -5.57
C SER A 61 -8.56 -25.02 -4.61
N ASN A 62 -7.30 -25.08 -5.03
CA ASN A 62 -6.12 -24.65 -4.28
C ASN A 62 -5.43 -23.52 -5.04
N LEU A 63 -6.20 -22.47 -5.34
CA LEU A 63 -5.80 -21.42 -6.29
C LEU A 63 -4.82 -20.43 -5.64
N PRO A 64 -3.84 -19.90 -6.39
CA PRO A 64 -3.04 -18.78 -5.92
C PRO A 64 -3.92 -17.59 -5.52
N VAL A 65 -3.47 -16.85 -4.51
CA VAL A 65 -4.19 -15.68 -3.97
C VAL A 65 -3.36 -14.43 -4.23
N MET A 66 -3.96 -13.42 -4.83
CA MET A 66 -3.32 -12.13 -5.09
C MET A 66 -4.02 -11.03 -4.32
N ILE A 67 -3.32 -10.37 -3.39
CA ILE A 67 -3.86 -9.29 -2.56
C ILE A 67 -3.36 -7.94 -3.08
N TRP A 68 -4.27 -7.10 -3.58
CA TRP A 68 -3.98 -5.75 -4.06
C TRP A 68 -3.91 -4.77 -2.89
N VAL A 69 -2.82 -3.99 -2.83
CA VAL A 69 -2.65 -2.85 -1.94
C VAL A 69 -2.52 -1.60 -2.80
N TYR A 70 -3.52 -0.72 -2.76
CA TYR A 70 -3.54 0.49 -3.59
C TYR A 70 -2.53 1.54 -3.11
N GLY A 71 -2.07 2.37 -4.06
CA GLY A 71 -1.22 3.54 -3.84
C GLY A 71 -2.00 4.83 -3.58
N GLY A 72 -1.30 5.97 -3.61
CA GLY A 72 -1.91 7.28 -3.36
C GLY A 72 -1.21 8.08 -2.27
N GLY A 73 0.13 7.96 -2.18
CA GLY A 73 0.96 8.74 -1.26
C GLY A 73 0.59 8.63 0.22
N PHE A 74 -0.12 7.56 0.60
CA PHE A 74 -0.70 7.37 1.94
C PHE A 74 -1.75 8.40 2.36
N PHE A 75 -2.31 9.21 1.45
CA PHE A 75 -3.33 10.23 1.77
C PHE A 75 -4.63 10.09 0.96
N TYR A 76 -4.60 9.35 -0.16
CA TYR A 76 -5.77 9.03 -0.95
C TYR A 76 -5.67 7.61 -1.52
N GLY A 77 -6.69 7.21 -2.27
CA GLY A 77 -6.83 5.88 -2.84
C GLY A 77 -8.10 5.20 -2.32
N SER A 78 -8.54 4.18 -3.04
CA SER A 78 -9.66 3.33 -2.61
C SER A 78 -9.64 2.02 -3.38
N PRO A 79 -9.98 0.88 -2.75
CA PRO A 79 -10.14 -0.39 -3.43
C PRO A 79 -11.33 -0.39 -4.41
N SER A 80 -12.28 0.54 -4.27
CA SER A 80 -13.49 0.58 -5.10
C SER A 80 -13.29 1.19 -6.49
N LEU A 81 -12.13 1.80 -6.77
CA LEU A 81 -11.83 2.38 -8.08
C LEU A 81 -11.97 1.33 -9.18
N ILE A 82 -12.60 1.71 -10.30
CA ILE A 82 -12.84 0.80 -11.45
C ILE A 82 -11.53 0.22 -12.02
N LEU A 83 -10.42 0.96 -11.88
CA LEU A 83 -9.08 0.53 -12.24
C LEU A 83 -8.66 -0.77 -11.53
N TYR A 84 -9.22 -1.04 -10.36
CA TYR A 84 -8.87 -2.17 -9.50
C TYR A 84 -9.97 -3.26 -9.46
N ASP A 85 -10.88 -3.30 -10.44
CA ASP A 85 -11.85 -4.41 -10.57
C ASP A 85 -11.10 -5.72 -10.84
N GLY A 86 -11.12 -6.62 -9.85
CA GLY A 86 -10.38 -7.88 -9.88
C GLY A 86 -10.95 -8.95 -10.81
N LYS A 87 -12.13 -8.75 -11.44
CA LYS A 87 -12.78 -9.78 -12.28
C LYS A 87 -11.90 -10.29 -13.41
N ALA A 88 -11.29 -9.37 -14.17
CA ALA A 88 -10.50 -9.74 -15.34
C ALA A 88 -9.30 -10.61 -14.94
N LEU A 89 -8.57 -10.20 -13.91
CA LEU A 89 -7.42 -10.94 -13.39
C LEU A 89 -7.81 -12.29 -12.78
N ALA A 90 -8.90 -12.33 -12.00
CA ALA A 90 -9.40 -13.59 -11.42
C ALA A 90 -9.78 -14.60 -12.50
N LEU A 91 -10.45 -14.15 -13.58
CA LEU A 91 -10.89 -15.01 -14.67
C LEU A 91 -9.74 -15.47 -15.58
N THR A 92 -8.88 -14.56 -16.03
CA THR A 92 -7.82 -14.91 -17.00
C THR A 92 -6.61 -15.56 -16.34
N GLY A 93 -6.29 -15.16 -15.11
CA GLY A 93 -5.19 -15.72 -14.34
C GLY A 93 -5.56 -17.00 -13.59
N ASN A 94 -6.86 -17.32 -13.46
CA ASN A 94 -7.36 -18.42 -12.64
C ASN A 94 -6.81 -18.36 -11.20
N VAL A 95 -6.99 -17.19 -10.58
CA VAL A 95 -6.52 -16.87 -9.21
C VAL A 95 -7.65 -16.25 -8.41
N VAL A 96 -7.55 -16.32 -7.08
CA VAL A 96 -8.40 -15.50 -6.20
C VAL A 96 -7.76 -14.13 -6.05
N VAL A 97 -8.50 -13.08 -6.39
CA VAL A 97 -8.05 -11.69 -6.21
C VAL A 97 -8.75 -11.11 -4.99
N VAL A 98 -7.97 -10.53 -4.09
CA VAL A 98 -8.45 -9.79 -2.92
C VAL A 98 -7.99 -8.36 -3.04
N ASN A 99 -8.86 -7.40 -2.75
CA ASN A 99 -8.52 -5.99 -2.69
C ASN A 99 -8.93 -5.44 -1.33
N ILE A 100 -7.99 -4.81 -0.62
CA ILE A 100 -8.15 -4.43 0.79
C ILE A 100 -8.21 -2.92 0.94
N ASN A 101 -9.02 -2.43 1.89
CA ASN A 101 -8.98 -1.05 2.33
C ASN A 101 -8.03 -0.85 3.52
N TYR A 102 -7.44 0.34 3.65
CA TYR A 102 -6.65 0.72 4.82
C TYR A 102 -6.77 2.22 5.11
N ARG A 103 -6.67 2.62 6.38
CA ARG A 103 -6.72 4.05 6.73
C ARG A 103 -5.55 4.81 6.14
N VAL A 104 -5.84 5.99 5.59
CA VAL A 104 -4.88 6.92 4.99
C VAL A 104 -4.88 8.26 5.75
N GLY A 105 -3.90 9.11 5.47
CA GLY A 105 -3.75 10.43 6.06
C GLY A 105 -3.55 10.36 7.58
N PRO A 106 -4.02 11.36 8.34
CA PRO A 106 -3.89 11.35 9.80
C PRO A 106 -4.63 10.18 10.45
N PHE A 107 -5.71 9.66 9.85
CA PHE A 107 -6.44 8.51 10.37
C PHE A 107 -5.61 7.22 10.40
N GLY A 108 -4.66 7.08 9.47
CA GLY A 108 -3.77 5.92 9.37
C GLY A 108 -2.38 6.15 9.97
N PHE A 109 -1.90 7.39 10.00
CA PHE A 109 -0.47 7.67 10.17
C PHE A 109 -0.14 8.82 11.13
N LEU A 110 -1.12 9.36 11.88
CA LEU A 110 -0.84 10.31 12.97
C LEU A 110 0.05 9.67 14.04
N TYR A 111 1.09 10.40 14.47
CA TYR A 111 2.08 9.92 15.44
C TYR A 111 2.32 10.98 16.54
N LEU A 112 1.90 10.68 17.76
CA LEU A 112 2.17 11.50 18.95
C LEU A 112 3.08 10.81 19.97
N GLY A 113 3.67 9.66 19.59
CA GLY A 113 4.57 8.90 20.47
C GLY A 113 3.89 8.32 21.71
N ASN A 114 2.56 8.18 21.71
CA ASN A 114 1.78 7.60 22.79
C ASN A 114 0.86 6.48 22.27
N GLU A 115 0.31 5.67 23.18
CA GLU A 115 -0.60 4.57 22.83
C GLU A 115 -1.88 5.03 22.09
N GLY A 116 -2.32 6.27 22.31
CA GLY A 116 -3.51 6.82 21.67
C GLY A 116 -3.31 7.18 20.19
N ALA A 117 -2.08 7.49 19.78
CA ALA A 117 -1.69 7.80 18.41
C ALA A 117 -0.26 7.27 18.14
N PRO A 118 -0.09 5.94 18.01
CA PRO A 118 1.22 5.30 17.92
C PRO A 118 1.84 5.36 16.52
N GLY A 119 1.14 5.89 15.52
CA GLY A 119 1.52 5.80 14.10
C GLY A 119 1.20 4.43 13.48
N ASN A 120 1.40 4.32 12.17
CA ASN A 120 1.33 3.07 11.39
C ASN A 120 0.02 2.26 11.49
N MET A 121 -1.09 2.87 11.91
CA MET A 121 -2.40 2.22 11.98
C MET A 121 -2.87 1.75 10.59
N GLY A 122 -2.58 2.50 9.53
CA GLY A 122 -2.86 2.07 8.15
C GLY A 122 -2.09 0.81 7.73
N LEU A 123 -0.84 0.62 8.21
CA LEU A 123 -0.09 -0.61 7.95
C LEU A 123 -0.60 -1.79 8.78
N LEU A 124 -1.10 -1.53 9.99
CA LEU A 124 -1.76 -2.54 10.82
C LEU A 124 -3.10 -2.98 10.22
N ASP A 125 -3.87 -2.07 9.62
CA ASP A 125 -5.09 -2.43 8.88
C ASP A 125 -4.77 -3.41 7.75
N GLN A 126 -3.73 -3.12 6.96
CA GLN A 126 -3.26 -4.02 5.91
C GLN A 126 -2.80 -5.37 6.47
N GLN A 127 -2.02 -5.39 7.56
CA GLN A 127 -1.54 -6.62 8.17
C GLN A 127 -2.71 -7.47 8.71
N MET A 128 -3.72 -6.82 9.31
CA MET A 128 -4.94 -7.48 9.76
C MET A 128 -5.69 -8.09 8.58
N ALA A 129 -5.86 -7.35 7.48
CA ALA A 129 -6.52 -7.87 6.29
C ALA A 129 -5.75 -9.06 5.68
N ILE A 130 -4.42 -8.99 5.61
CA ILE A 130 -3.58 -10.11 5.12
C ILE A 130 -3.73 -11.34 6.03
N LYS A 131 -3.72 -11.17 7.36
CA LYS A 131 -3.99 -12.26 8.32
C LYS A 131 -5.38 -12.85 8.12
N TRP A 132 -6.40 -12.00 7.98
CA TRP A 132 -7.77 -12.44 7.71
C TRP A 132 -7.85 -13.25 6.42
N VAL A 133 -7.20 -12.79 5.34
CA VAL A 133 -7.14 -13.54 4.08
C VAL A 133 -6.46 -14.89 4.30
N ARG A 134 -5.30 -14.93 4.96
CA ARG A 134 -4.61 -16.20 5.25
C ARG A 134 -5.51 -17.19 6.00
N ASP A 135 -6.30 -16.71 6.95
CA ASP A 135 -7.13 -17.57 7.79
C ASP A 135 -8.43 -18.02 7.08
N ASN A 136 -8.92 -17.25 6.10
CA ASN A 136 -10.26 -17.44 5.53
C ASN A 136 -10.31 -17.77 4.03
N ILE A 137 -9.24 -17.52 3.27
CA ILE A 137 -9.31 -17.57 1.79
C ILE A 137 -9.55 -18.98 1.24
N ALA A 138 -9.26 -20.02 2.01
CA ALA A 138 -9.63 -21.39 1.70
C ALA A 138 -11.15 -21.55 1.46
N ASN A 139 -11.98 -20.79 2.18
CA ASN A 139 -13.44 -20.79 2.00
C ASN A 139 -13.88 -20.16 0.67
N PHE A 140 -12.98 -19.45 -0.01
CA PHE A 140 -13.18 -18.85 -1.33
C PHE A 140 -12.43 -19.61 -2.43
N GLY A 141 -11.87 -20.78 -2.11
CA GLY A 141 -11.13 -21.64 -3.04
C GLY A 141 -9.66 -21.23 -3.26
N GLY A 142 -9.13 -20.36 -2.41
CA GLY A 142 -7.72 -19.95 -2.43
C GLY A 142 -6.82 -20.80 -1.53
N ASP A 143 -5.55 -20.87 -1.88
CA ASP A 143 -4.50 -21.53 -1.10
C ASP A 143 -3.81 -20.51 -0.17
N PRO A 144 -3.98 -20.60 1.17
CA PRO A 144 -3.36 -19.66 2.10
C PRO A 144 -1.82 -19.76 2.14
N SER A 145 -1.23 -20.80 1.55
CA SER A 145 0.24 -20.92 1.40
C SER A 145 0.78 -20.25 0.14
N LYS A 146 -0.09 -19.82 -0.79
CA LYS A 146 0.28 -19.20 -2.08
C LYS A 146 -0.23 -17.76 -2.19
N ILE A 147 -0.01 -16.98 -1.13
CA ILE A 147 -0.35 -15.56 -1.11
C ILE A 147 0.77 -14.75 -1.78
N THR A 148 0.36 -13.92 -2.73
CA THR A 148 1.15 -12.89 -3.40
C THR A 148 0.57 -11.53 -3.06
N LEU A 149 1.37 -10.64 -2.47
CA LEU A 149 0.97 -9.23 -2.34
C LEU A 149 1.37 -8.48 -3.61
N PHE A 150 0.53 -7.59 -4.12
CA PHE A 150 0.90 -6.72 -5.22
C PHE A 150 0.33 -5.33 -5.01
N GLY A 151 1.11 -4.31 -5.36
CA GLY A 151 0.73 -2.93 -5.09
C GLY A 151 1.52 -1.94 -5.91
N GLU A 152 1.02 -0.71 -5.96
CA GLU A 152 1.61 0.38 -6.73
C GLU A 152 1.88 1.59 -5.83
N SER A 153 2.98 2.31 -6.09
CA SER A 153 3.37 3.50 -5.34
C SER A 153 3.38 3.24 -3.82
N ALA A 154 2.59 3.98 -3.04
CA ALA A 154 2.45 3.80 -1.60
C ALA A 154 1.99 2.38 -1.20
N GLY A 155 1.26 1.68 -2.07
CA GLY A 155 0.89 0.28 -1.88
C GLY A 155 2.09 -0.66 -2.03
N ALA A 156 2.98 -0.41 -2.98
CA ALA A 156 4.24 -1.14 -3.10
C ALA A 156 5.16 -0.87 -1.90
N ALA A 157 5.28 0.40 -1.48
CA ALA A 157 6.02 0.77 -0.27
C ALA A 157 5.45 0.11 1.00
N SER A 158 4.12 0.02 1.09
CA SER A 158 3.42 -0.70 2.16
C SER A 158 3.81 -2.18 2.20
N ILE A 159 3.88 -2.84 1.05
CA ILE A 159 4.30 -4.24 0.96
C ILE A 159 5.74 -4.42 1.46
N VAL A 160 6.65 -3.50 1.13
CA VAL A 160 8.02 -3.52 1.68
C VAL A 160 8.00 -3.36 3.21
N ALA A 161 7.12 -2.53 3.77
CA ALA A 161 6.92 -2.46 5.23
C ALA A 161 6.46 -3.81 5.81
N GLN A 162 5.55 -4.52 5.13
CA GLN A 162 5.13 -5.87 5.52
C GLN A 162 6.27 -6.89 5.45
N MET A 163 7.26 -6.72 4.57
CA MET A 163 8.43 -7.62 4.52
C MET A 163 9.38 -7.44 5.73
N ILE A 164 9.35 -6.27 6.37
CA ILE A 164 10.16 -5.95 7.55
C ILE A 164 9.45 -6.38 8.84
N ALA A 165 8.12 -6.17 8.90
CA ALA A 165 7.31 -6.35 10.09
C ALA A 165 7.39 -7.79 10.64
N PRO A 166 7.73 -8.00 11.92
CA PRO A 166 7.84 -9.33 12.51
C PRO A 166 6.56 -10.16 12.39
N ASP A 167 5.40 -9.53 12.57
CA ASP A 167 4.09 -10.20 12.56
C ASP A 167 3.55 -10.50 11.16
N SER A 168 4.31 -10.11 10.13
CA SER A 168 4.00 -10.40 8.73
C SER A 168 4.82 -11.58 8.19
N GLN A 169 5.78 -12.08 8.95
CA GLN A 169 6.63 -13.20 8.55
C GLN A 169 5.79 -14.45 8.24
N GLY A 170 6.05 -15.04 7.07
CA GLY A 170 5.36 -16.24 6.61
C GLY A 170 3.88 -16.06 6.24
N LEU A 171 3.34 -14.82 6.22
CA LEU A 171 1.97 -14.57 5.74
C LEU A 171 1.87 -14.65 4.20
N PHE A 172 2.95 -14.38 3.49
CA PHE A 172 3.01 -14.37 2.03
C PHE A 172 4.40 -14.80 1.56
N LYS A 173 4.51 -15.25 0.30
CA LYS A 173 5.77 -15.75 -0.26
C LYS A 173 6.25 -14.97 -1.48
N ASN A 174 5.35 -14.25 -2.15
CA ASN A 174 5.67 -13.47 -3.34
C ASN A 174 5.17 -12.04 -3.17
N VAL A 175 5.89 -11.10 -3.76
CA VAL A 175 5.47 -9.70 -3.84
C VAL A 175 5.66 -9.16 -5.26
N ILE A 176 4.77 -8.26 -5.67
CA ILE A 176 4.90 -7.48 -6.88
C ILE A 176 4.91 -5.99 -6.51
N LEU A 177 6.01 -5.30 -6.81
CA LEU A 177 6.27 -3.92 -6.40
C LEU A 177 6.29 -3.02 -7.63
N GLN A 178 5.22 -2.26 -7.82
CA GLN A 178 5.08 -1.37 -8.98
C GLN A 178 5.42 0.06 -8.54
N SER A 179 6.57 0.57 -8.97
CA SER A 179 6.95 1.97 -8.79
C SER A 179 6.94 2.45 -7.33
N GLY A 180 7.37 1.61 -6.38
CA GLY A 180 7.40 2.02 -4.99
C GLY A 180 8.13 1.05 -4.06
N THR A 181 8.77 1.62 -3.04
CA THR A 181 9.50 0.95 -1.97
C THR A 181 9.53 1.86 -0.74
N LEU A 182 9.68 1.28 0.44
CA LEU A 182 9.75 2.05 1.69
C LEU A 182 11.06 2.89 1.79
N THR A 183 12.06 2.64 0.93
CA THR A 183 13.24 3.51 0.80
C THR A 183 12.98 4.82 0.07
N ASN A 184 11.86 4.96 -0.65
CA ASN A 184 11.53 6.20 -1.34
C ASN A 184 11.43 7.35 -0.35
N LYS A 185 11.94 8.53 -0.74
CA LYS A 185 11.99 9.73 0.12
C LYS A 185 10.62 10.16 0.66
N TRP A 186 9.56 9.88 -0.09
CA TRP A 186 8.19 10.21 0.26
C TRP A 186 7.50 9.15 1.13
N ALA A 187 8.12 7.99 1.36
CA ALA A 187 7.43 6.80 1.85
C ALA A 187 7.52 6.57 3.37
N MET A 188 8.44 7.24 4.08
CA MET A 188 8.62 7.03 5.52
C MET A 188 9.24 8.25 6.22
N ASN A 189 8.77 8.55 7.43
CA ASN A 189 9.32 9.57 8.32
C ASN A 189 10.06 8.93 9.50
N SER A 190 11.04 9.65 10.07
CA SER A 190 11.53 9.34 11.41
C SER A 190 10.48 9.70 12.47
N PRO A 191 10.52 9.12 13.69
CA PRO A 191 9.63 9.51 14.78
C PRO A 191 9.63 11.03 15.05
N ALA A 192 10.80 11.66 14.99
CA ALA A 192 10.92 13.10 15.19
C ALA A 192 10.17 13.91 14.12
N ARG A 193 10.31 13.55 12.83
CA ARG A 193 9.62 14.23 11.72
C ARG A 193 8.12 13.95 11.73
N ALA A 194 7.70 12.73 12.06
CA ALA A 194 6.30 12.37 12.19
C ALA A 194 5.61 13.11 13.34
N LEU A 195 6.31 13.27 14.48
CA LEU A 195 5.84 14.02 15.64
C LEU A 195 5.71 15.52 15.34
N GLU A 196 6.71 16.11 14.68
CA GLU A 196 6.67 17.51 14.24
C GLU A 196 5.43 17.80 13.39
N LYS A 197 5.20 17.00 12.33
CA LYS A 197 4.01 17.13 11.47
C LYS A 197 2.73 16.92 12.28
N SER A 198 2.67 15.91 13.14
CA SER A 198 1.48 15.64 13.96
C SER A 198 1.14 16.81 14.91
N HIS A 199 2.14 17.48 15.48
CA HIS A 199 1.93 18.70 16.28
C HIS A 199 1.36 19.86 15.48
N ASP A 200 1.72 20.01 14.20
CA ASP A 200 1.14 21.05 13.35
C ASP A 200 -0.35 20.82 13.09
N LEU A 201 -0.78 19.56 12.93
CA LEU A 201 -2.20 19.22 12.83
C LEU A 201 -2.93 19.48 14.15
N VAL A 202 -2.32 19.12 15.28
CA VAL A 202 -2.86 19.40 16.63
C VAL A 202 -3.09 20.91 16.83
N LYS A 203 -2.16 21.76 16.40
CA LYS A 203 -2.30 23.21 16.49
C LYS A 203 -3.41 23.73 15.58
N ARG A 204 -3.48 23.27 14.33
CA ARG A 204 -4.49 23.70 13.35
C ARG A 204 -5.91 23.29 13.72
N SER A 205 -6.04 22.09 14.27
CA SER A 205 -7.31 21.55 14.80
C SER A 205 -7.70 22.14 16.15
N LYS A 206 -6.84 22.97 16.76
CA LYS A 206 -7.04 23.60 18.08
C LYS A 206 -7.19 22.57 19.21
N CYS A 207 -6.48 21.46 19.08
CA CYS A 207 -6.48 20.36 20.05
C CYS A 207 -5.21 20.29 20.91
N GLU A 208 -4.36 21.32 20.90
CA GLU A 208 -3.17 21.38 21.76
C GLU A 208 -3.59 21.38 23.25
N LYS A 209 -3.08 20.39 24.00
CA LYS A 209 -3.26 20.22 25.45
C LYS A 209 -1.91 19.93 26.10
N ASP A 210 -1.83 20.12 27.42
CA ASP A 210 -0.62 19.82 28.19
C ASP A 210 -0.35 18.31 28.26
N VAL A 211 -1.40 17.49 28.23
CA VAL A 211 -1.32 16.03 28.29
C VAL A 211 -1.69 15.43 26.92
N VAL A 212 -0.84 14.54 26.41
CA VAL A 212 -1.02 13.93 25.08
C VAL A 212 -2.32 13.12 24.99
N SER A 213 -2.75 12.45 26.07
CA SER A 213 -4.03 11.73 26.08
C SER A 213 -5.23 12.65 25.86
N GLU A 214 -5.23 13.84 26.48
CA GLU A 214 -6.27 14.86 26.28
C GLU A 214 -6.23 15.45 24.86
N THR A 215 -5.04 15.56 24.27
CA THR A 215 -4.87 15.96 22.86
C THR A 215 -5.53 14.92 21.95
N VAL A 216 -5.29 13.63 22.19
CA VAL A 216 -5.90 12.53 21.42
C VAL A 216 -7.42 12.50 21.60
N GLU A 217 -7.92 12.69 22.81
CA GLU A 217 -9.37 12.78 23.08
C GLU A 217 -10.01 13.95 22.33
N CYS A 218 -9.38 15.12 22.32
CA CYS A 218 -9.83 16.27 21.54
C CYS A 218 -9.91 15.94 20.05
N LEU A 219 -8.86 15.34 19.48
CA LEU A 219 -8.82 14.97 18.06
C LEU A 219 -9.92 13.97 17.69
N ARG A 220 -10.23 13.00 18.57
CA ARG A 220 -11.30 12.02 18.35
C ARG A 220 -12.71 12.61 18.44
N ALA A 221 -12.86 13.78 19.06
CA ALA A 221 -14.14 14.49 19.14
C ALA A 221 -14.43 15.34 17.89
N LEU A 222 -13.44 15.52 17.02
CA LEU A 222 -13.61 16.23 15.75
C LEU A 222 -14.35 15.36 14.74
N THR A 223 -15.06 15.98 13.80
CA THR A 223 -15.54 15.28 12.62
C THR A 223 -14.39 14.96 11.68
N SER A 224 -14.55 13.95 10.83
CA SER A 224 -13.51 13.57 9.86
C SER A 224 -13.15 14.74 8.93
N GLU A 225 -14.12 15.59 8.56
CA GLU A 225 -13.89 16.80 7.77
C GLU A 225 -13.00 17.80 8.52
N GLN A 226 -13.23 18.04 9.81
CA GLN A 226 -12.41 18.94 10.60
C GLN A 226 -10.95 18.47 10.70
N VAL A 227 -10.73 17.15 10.76
CA VAL A 227 -9.39 16.57 10.75
C VAL A 227 -8.71 16.76 9.39
N ILE A 228 -9.44 16.53 8.29
CA ILE A 228 -8.94 16.72 6.92
C ILE A 228 -8.62 18.20 6.65
N ASP A 229 -9.49 19.11 7.07
CA ASP A 229 -9.29 20.56 6.91
C ASP A 229 -8.09 21.08 7.72
N ALA A 230 -7.71 20.38 8.79
CA ALA A 230 -6.53 20.68 9.59
C ALA A 230 -5.21 20.14 8.99
N GLU A 231 -5.26 19.38 7.89
CA GLU A 231 -4.06 18.88 7.21
C GLU A 231 -3.18 20.01 6.67
N MET A 232 -1.89 19.70 6.54
CA MET A 232 -0.84 20.70 6.32
C MET A 232 -0.21 20.60 4.93
N TRP A 233 -1.05 20.54 3.89
CA TRP A 233 -0.58 20.52 2.50
C TRP A 233 0.24 21.75 2.11
N ASN A 234 0.04 22.88 2.79
CA ASN A 234 0.73 24.14 2.49
C ASN A 234 2.15 24.26 3.09
N ILE A 235 2.62 23.29 3.87
CA ILE A 235 3.95 23.34 4.51
C ILE A 235 4.86 22.17 4.13
N VAL A 236 4.34 21.19 3.39
CA VAL A 236 5.16 20.09 2.87
C VAL A 236 5.87 20.52 1.59
N THR A 237 7.06 19.98 1.37
CA THR A 237 7.87 20.27 0.19
C THR A 237 7.52 19.37 -0.99
N PHE A 238 8.18 19.57 -2.14
CA PHE A 238 7.96 18.75 -3.33
C PHE A 238 8.20 17.27 -3.01
N MET A 239 7.25 16.42 -3.42
CA MET A 239 7.28 14.97 -3.14
C MET A 239 7.39 14.64 -1.65
N GLU A 240 6.75 15.44 -0.80
CA GLU A 240 6.60 15.16 0.61
C GLU A 240 5.11 15.11 0.97
N PHE A 241 4.69 14.07 1.69
CA PHE A 241 3.32 13.93 2.16
C PHE A 241 3.23 14.22 3.68
N PRO A 242 2.08 14.78 4.16
CA PRO A 242 1.91 15.11 5.57
C PRO A 242 2.01 13.89 6.50
N PHE A 243 1.30 12.81 6.15
CA PHE A 243 1.18 11.64 7.01
C PHE A 243 1.51 10.38 6.20
N VAL A 244 2.59 9.72 6.61
CA VAL A 244 3.17 8.53 5.96
C VAL A 244 3.69 7.60 7.07
N PRO A 245 4.08 6.35 6.77
CA PRO A 245 4.68 5.46 7.76
C PRO A 245 5.76 6.13 8.63
N VAL A 246 5.76 5.83 9.93
CA VAL A 246 6.83 6.19 10.85
C VAL A 246 7.79 5.01 10.98
N SER A 247 9.11 5.26 10.96
CA SER A 247 10.11 4.18 10.94
C SER A 247 10.13 3.33 12.20
N LYS A 248 9.61 3.84 13.32
CA LYS A 248 9.58 3.14 14.59
C LYS A 248 8.26 3.38 15.31
N ASP A 249 7.59 2.30 15.63
CA ASP A 249 6.34 2.28 16.41
C ASP A 249 6.26 0.97 17.21
N PRO A 250 5.56 0.97 18.36
CA PRO A 250 5.51 -0.20 19.24
C PRO A 250 4.68 -1.37 18.69
N ASN A 251 3.86 -1.16 17.65
CA ASN A 251 2.84 -2.12 17.23
C ASN A 251 3.23 -2.87 15.94
N PHE A 252 3.51 -2.13 14.86
CA PHE A 252 3.78 -2.67 13.53
C PHE A 252 5.25 -3.11 13.38
N PHE A 253 6.21 -2.18 13.59
CA PHE A 253 7.64 -2.51 13.54
C PHE A 253 8.17 -3.12 14.84
N LYS A 254 7.47 -2.92 15.97
CA LYS A 254 7.85 -3.40 17.30
C LYS A 254 9.24 -2.87 17.69
N GLU A 255 10.21 -3.77 17.88
CA GLU A 255 11.58 -3.42 18.24
C GLU A 255 12.42 -2.94 17.04
N LYS A 256 11.92 -3.12 15.81
CA LYS A 256 12.65 -2.73 14.60
C LYS A 256 12.50 -1.24 14.31
N ASP A 257 13.50 -0.70 13.61
CA ASP A 257 13.37 0.57 12.90
C ASP A 257 13.43 0.28 11.39
N GLY A 258 12.43 0.76 10.64
CA GLY A 258 12.30 0.53 9.20
C GLY A 258 13.48 1.05 8.38
N PHE A 259 14.07 2.20 8.73
CA PHE A 259 15.26 2.71 8.03
C PHE A 259 16.46 1.80 8.29
N VAL A 260 16.67 1.41 9.55
CA VAL A 260 17.77 0.51 9.93
C VAL A 260 17.59 -0.86 9.30
N ALA A 261 16.39 -1.41 9.30
CA ALA A 261 16.08 -2.70 8.71
C ALA A 261 16.37 -2.73 7.20
N LEU A 262 15.97 -1.67 6.48
CA LEU A 262 16.29 -1.54 5.05
C LEU A 262 17.80 -1.50 4.81
N GLN A 263 18.53 -0.67 5.56
CA GLN A 263 19.98 -0.51 5.41
C GLN A 263 20.79 -1.75 5.77
N THR A 264 20.37 -2.49 6.80
CA THR A 264 21.09 -3.66 7.32
C THR A 264 20.64 -4.98 6.70
N GLY A 265 19.53 -4.97 5.97
CA GLY A 265 18.98 -6.18 5.36
C GLY A 265 18.12 -7.02 6.30
N ASP A 266 17.58 -6.44 7.38
CA ASP A 266 16.74 -7.14 8.38
C ASP A 266 15.25 -7.20 7.96
N TYR A 267 15.01 -7.88 6.84
CA TYR A 267 13.70 -8.21 6.28
C TYR A 267 13.72 -9.60 5.65
N ASP A 268 12.56 -10.18 5.36
CA ASP A 268 12.46 -11.55 4.83
C ASP A 268 13.03 -11.67 3.40
N LYS A 269 14.29 -12.11 3.31
CA LYS A 269 15.00 -12.34 2.04
C LYS A 269 14.57 -13.63 1.31
N THR A 270 13.65 -14.41 1.89
CA THR A 270 13.12 -15.62 1.25
C THR A 270 11.96 -15.33 0.30
N ILE A 271 11.42 -14.12 0.32
CA ILE A 271 10.30 -13.69 -0.53
C ILE A 271 10.76 -13.53 -1.98
N ASN A 272 9.95 -14.02 -2.92
CA ASN A 272 10.16 -13.76 -4.35
C ASN A 272 9.62 -12.38 -4.72
N ILE A 273 10.37 -11.61 -5.50
CA ILE A 273 10.03 -10.25 -5.93
C ILE A 273 9.89 -10.19 -7.44
N LEU A 274 8.79 -9.61 -7.91
CA LEU A 274 8.70 -8.98 -9.22
C LEU A 274 8.57 -7.46 -9.01
N ALA A 275 9.56 -6.68 -9.41
CA ALA A 275 9.55 -5.23 -9.23
C ALA A 275 9.65 -4.51 -10.57
N GLY A 276 9.09 -3.33 -10.70
CA GLY A 276 9.33 -2.54 -11.90
C GLY A 276 8.84 -1.12 -11.80
N PHE A 277 9.21 -0.34 -12.81
CA PHE A 277 9.00 1.10 -12.90
C PHE A 277 8.70 1.49 -14.34
N ASN A 278 8.15 2.69 -14.50
CA ASN A 278 7.73 3.23 -15.79
C ASN A 278 8.83 4.08 -16.42
N ARG A 279 8.77 4.26 -17.74
CA ARG A 279 9.67 5.19 -18.47
C ARG A 279 9.59 6.63 -17.95
N ASP A 280 8.40 7.05 -17.52
CA ASP A 280 8.05 8.46 -17.34
C ASP A 280 7.43 8.72 -15.94
N GLU A 281 8.05 8.19 -14.87
CA GLU A 281 7.57 8.33 -13.48
C GLU A 281 7.40 9.78 -13.03
N GLY A 282 8.31 10.67 -13.45
CA GLY A 282 8.33 12.05 -13.00
C GLY A 282 7.25 12.93 -13.62
N ASN A 283 6.68 12.54 -14.76
CA ASN A 283 5.78 13.39 -15.55
C ASN A 283 4.52 13.78 -14.78
N PHE A 284 3.88 12.82 -14.11
CA PHE A 284 2.69 13.09 -13.30
C PHE A 284 3.01 14.17 -12.26
N TRP A 285 4.07 13.99 -11.48
CA TRP A 285 4.45 14.90 -10.40
C TRP A 285 4.94 16.25 -10.91
N ALA A 286 5.63 16.29 -12.04
CA ALA A 286 6.08 17.52 -12.65
C ALA A 286 4.88 18.41 -13.05
N ILE A 287 3.85 17.82 -13.67
CA ILE A 287 2.67 18.57 -14.11
C ILE A 287 1.92 19.18 -12.92
N TYR A 288 1.69 18.43 -11.84
CA TYR A 288 0.92 18.93 -10.69
C TYR A 288 1.67 19.96 -9.84
N ASN A 289 3.01 19.95 -9.84
CA ASN A 289 3.80 20.84 -9.00
C ASN A 289 4.39 22.05 -9.75
N PHE A 290 4.44 21.99 -11.08
CA PHE A 290 4.95 23.06 -11.94
C PHE A 290 3.89 23.51 -12.96
N VAL A 291 2.61 23.52 -12.57
CA VAL A 291 1.46 23.84 -13.45
C VAL A 291 1.68 25.14 -14.24
N ASP A 292 2.18 26.18 -13.57
CA ASP A 292 2.47 27.49 -14.17
C ASP A 292 3.55 27.44 -15.26
N ASP A 293 4.44 26.46 -15.21
CA ASP A 293 5.54 26.28 -16.15
C ASP A 293 5.14 25.40 -17.36
N PHE A 294 4.15 24.51 -17.18
CA PHE A 294 3.67 23.61 -18.24
C PHE A 294 2.52 24.17 -19.09
N TYR A 295 1.73 25.12 -18.57
CA TYR A 295 0.53 25.65 -19.25
C TYR A 295 0.69 27.05 -19.85
N LYS A 296 1.86 27.69 -19.74
CA LYS A 296 2.12 28.99 -20.39
C LYS A 296 2.70 28.78 -21.81
N PRO A 297 2.20 29.50 -22.83
CA PRO A 297 2.75 29.45 -24.19
C PRO A 297 4.14 30.08 -24.29
N GLU A 298 4.52 30.90 -23.32
CA GLU A 298 5.87 31.46 -23.19
C GLU A 298 6.77 30.49 -22.44
N LYS A 299 8.03 30.35 -22.88
CA LYS A 299 9.02 29.53 -22.17
C LYS A 299 9.09 30.00 -20.71
N PRO A 300 8.78 29.14 -19.72
CA PRO A 300 9.00 29.49 -18.33
C PRO A 300 10.48 29.78 -18.12
N GLU A 301 10.79 30.94 -17.54
CA GLU A 301 12.14 31.19 -17.01
C GLU A 301 12.33 30.34 -15.75
N LEU A 302 12.75 29.09 -15.95
CA LEU A 302 13.42 28.32 -14.91
C LEU A 302 14.74 29.04 -14.60
N THR A 303 14.68 30.02 -13.69
CA THR A 303 15.86 30.82 -13.32
C THR A 303 16.92 29.93 -12.66
N TRP A 304 18.19 30.24 -12.94
CA TRP A 304 19.35 29.53 -12.42
C TRP A 304 19.33 29.35 -10.89
N LYS A 305 18.72 30.26 -10.14
CA LYS A 305 18.57 30.18 -8.68
C LYS A 305 17.48 29.21 -8.21
N ARG A 306 16.40 29.05 -8.99
CA ARG A 306 15.29 28.08 -8.76
C ARG A 306 15.71 26.66 -9.17
N PHE A 307 16.71 26.57 -10.03
CA PHE A 307 17.22 25.34 -10.63
C PHE A 307 18.54 24.84 -10.01
N GLN A 308 19.36 25.69 -9.40
CA GLN A 308 20.63 25.30 -8.73
C GLN A 308 20.48 24.30 -7.57
N GLN A 309 19.26 23.94 -7.17
CA GLN A 309 19.02 22.81 -6.27
C GLN A 309 19.08 21.44 -6.99
N HIS A 310 18.95 21.37 -8.32
CA HIS A 310 19.05 20.13 -9.11
C HIS A 310 19.63 20.41 -10.52
N SER A 311 20.88 19.97 -10.75
CA SER A 311 21.73 20.28 -11.91
C SER A 311 21.26 19.71 -13.26
N LEU A 312 20.87 20.55 -14.23
CA LEU A 312 20.74 20.17 -15.66
C LEU A 312 21.18 21.32 -16.61
N HIS A 313 21.33 21.09 -17.92
CA HIS A 313 21.97 22.05 -18.86
C HIS A 313 21.03 23.12 -19.45
N LYS A 314 21.61 24.26 -19.88
CA LYS A 314 20.92 25.28 -20.70
C LYS A 314 20.51 24.67 -22.04
N GLY A 315 19.21 24.45 -22.24
CA GLY A 315 18.66 23.80 -23.42
C GLY A 315 17.28 24.31 -23.84
N ARG A 316 16.75 23.72 -24.92
CA ARG A 316 15.40 23.96 -25.44
C ARG A 316 14.37 23.40 -24.42
N LEU A 317 13.19 24.01 -24.30
CA LEU A 317 12.25 23.76 -23.18
C LEU A 317 11.78 22.29 -23.12
N ASP A 318 11.55 21.70 -24.28
CA ASP A 318 11.30 20.26 -24.48
C ASP A 318 12.37 19.37 -23.85
N VAL A 319 13.65 19.74 -23.98
CA VAL A 319 14.77 19.00 -23.38
C VAL A 319 14.78 19.16 -21.87
N VAL A 320 14.48 20.35 -21.34
CA VAL A 320 14.45 20.61 -19.90
C VAL A 320 13.30 19.84 -19.23
N VAL A 321 12.13 19.80 -19.84
CA VAL A 321 10.98 19.02 -19.36
C VAL A 321 11.29 17.53 -19.30
N LEU A 322 11.90 16.98 -20.36
CA LEU A 322 12.28 15.56 -20.40
C LEU A 322 13.33 15.22 -19.32
N GLN A 323 14.29 16.11 -19.09
CA GLN A 323 15.30 15.91 -18.05
C GLN A 323 14.70 16.05 -16.64
N LEU A 324 13.72 16.95 -16.43
CA LEU A 324 13.00 17.05 -15.16
C LEU A 324 12.21 15.78 -14.85
N ASN A 325 11.51 15.21 -15.83
CA ASN A 325 10.84 13.92 -15.70
C ASN A 325 11.82 12.81 -15.27
N GLN A 326 12.98 12.73 -15.93
CA GLN A 326 14.01 11.75 -15.57
C GLN A 326 14.53 11.95 -14.14
N VAL A 327 14.92 13.18 -13.77
CA VAL A 327 15.45 13.45 -12.42
C VAL A 327 14.41 13.14 -11.33
N ILE A 328 13.16 13.56 -11.52
CA ILE A 328 12.08 13.30 -10.56
C ILE A 328 11.81 11.80 -10.48
N GLY A 329 11.68 11.13 -11.63
CA GLY A 329 11.40 9.70 -11.72
C GLY A 329 12.51 8.86 -11.08
N ASP A 330 13.76 9.15 -11.43
CA ASP A 330 14.93 8.43 -10.92
C ASP A 330 15.09 8.62 -9.42
N TYR A 331 15.01 9.87 -8.94
CA TYR A 331 15.26 10.20 -7.54
C TYR A 331 14.14 9.74 -6.61
N PHE A 332 12.87 9.83 -7.03
CA PHE A 332 11.74 9.54 -6.15
C PHE A 332 11.14 8.14 -6.34
N PHE A 333 11.50 7.41 -7.38
CA PHE A 333 10.90 6.09 -7.68
C PHE A 333 11.94 5.05 -8.10
N THR A 334 12.56 5.23 -9.27
CA THR A 334 13.33 4.18 -9.97
C THR A 334 14.55 3.69 -9.20
N CYS A 335 15.41 4.60 -8.75
CA CYS A 335 16.71 4.22 -8.17
C CYS A 335 16.56 3.47 -6.84
N ASP A 336 15.63 3.89 -5.99
CA ASP A 336 15.38 3.26 -4.70
C ASP A 336 14.78 1.85 -4.87
N LEU A 337 13.91 1.65 -5.87
CA LEU A 337 13.35 0.33 -6.18
C LEU A 337 14.43 -0.61 -6.72
N LEU A 338 15.27 -0.12 -7.64
CA LEU A 338 16.43 -0.86 -8.13
C LEU A 338 17.39 -1.22 -7.00
N TRP A 339 17.66 -0.29 -6.10
CA TRP A 339 18.50 -0.53 -4.93
C TRP A 339 17.95 -1.67 -4.07
N LEU A 340 16.65 -1.68 -3.76
CA LEU A 340 16.03 -2.77 -2.99
C LEU A 340 16.18 -4.12 -3.72
N THR A 341 15.93 -4.15 -5.03
CA THR A 341 16.08 -5.39 -5.81
C THR A 341 17.52 -5.90 -5.82
N ASP A 342 18.51 -5.01 -5.84
CA ASP A 342 19.93 -5.36 -5.74
C ASP A 342 20.28 -5.96 -4.37
N GLN A 343 19.70 -5.43 -3.28
CA GLN A 343 19.88 -5.99 -1.94
C GLN A 343 19.26 -7.39 -1.78
N MET A 344 18.19 -7.68 -2.52
CA MET A 344 17.47 -8.95 -2.49
C MET A 344 18.11 -10.03 -3.38
N LYS A 345 18.93 -9.66 -4.38
CA LYS A 345 19.45 -10.60 -5.40
C LYS A 345 20.28 -11.77 -4.86
N ASN A 346 20.94 -11.57 -3.72
CA ASN A 346 21.79 -12.58 -3.07
C ASN A 346 21.04 -13.38 -1.99
N GLY A 347 19.76 -13.08 -1.78
CA GLY A 347 18.88 -13.82 -0.89
C GLY A 347 18.39 -15.14 -1.52
N PRO A 348 17.73 -16.00 -0.72
CA PRO A 348 17.14 -17.24 -1.23
C PRO A 348 15.88 -17.04 -2.08
N GLY A 349 15.25 -15.86 -2.05
CA GLY A 349 14.13 -15.50 -2.93
C GLY A 349 14.58 -15.13 -4.34
N GLN A 350 13.70 -15.31 -5.33
CA GLN A 350 13.96 -14.93 -6.72
C GLN A 350 13.58 -13.46 -6.96
N VAL A 351 14.38 -12.76 -7.78
CA VAL A 351 14.14 -11.35 -8.12
C VAL A 351 13.99 -11.20 -9.63
N TYR A 352 12.90 -10.57 -10.06
CA TYR A 352 12.60 -10.21 -11.44
C TYR A 352 12.36 -8.70 -11.51
N VAL A 353 12.94 -8.05 -12.52
CA VAL A 353 12.77 -6.61 -12.73
C VAL A 353 12.15 -6.36 -14.10
N TYR A 354 11.13 -5.51 -14.18
CA TYR A 354 10.52 -5.05 -15.42
C TYR A 354 10.64 -3.53 -15.59
N TYR A 355 10.64 -3.09 -16.84
CA TYR A 355 10.61 -1.69 -17.21
C TYR A 355 9.46 -1.43 -18.19
N PHE A 356 8.45 -0.70 -17.75
CA PHE A 356 7.22 -0.49 -18.51
C PHE A 356 7.32 0.78 -19.37
N THR A 357 7.30 0.60 -20.70
CA THR A 357 7.61 1.67 -21.66
C THR A 357 6.46 2.00 -22.61
N GLN A 358 5.34 1.29 -22.51
CA GLN A 358 4.24 1.35 -23.47
C GLN A 358 3.16 2.35 -23.02
N PRO A 359 2.92 3.46 -23.74
CA PRO A 359 1.74 4.29 -23.53
C PRO A 359 0.48 3.52 -23.94
N SER A 360 -0.61 3.70 -23.19
CA SER A 360 -1.93 3.21 -23.58
C SER A 360 -2.36 3.87 -24.90
N ARG A 361 -3.01 3.13 -25.79
CA ARG A 361 -3.45 3.60 -27.11
C ARG A 361 -4.91 3.99 -27.12
#